data_AF-A0A2N5W288-F1
#
_entry.id   AF-A0A2N5W288-F1
#
_cell.length_a   1.000
_cell.length_b   1.000
_cell.length_c   1.000
_cell.angle_alpha   90.00
_cell.angle_beta   90.00
_cell.angle_gamma   90.00
#
_symmetry.space_group_name_H-M   'P 1'
#
loop_
_entity.id
_entity.type
_entity.pdbx_description
1 polymer ?
#
loop_
_entity_poly.entity_id
_entity_poly.type
_entity_poly.pdbx_seq_one_letter_code
_entity_poly.pdbx_strand_id
1 'polypeptide(L)'
;MATQKEEQKMEEESKQSIPHTDPIISRLLLNDQFGKRIQDQKQLFRDCKVVGFLFSAIWKHDRNAFQSHVIELCRRNPHRFKCVYVSIDSSKEDFERSTRDKPWLHMVWEDGSNTEQKKLDKVEFITPLEHALLKQILAGKEESNGAPPEQQARPFSRVGLCAGLDVLFAPTLMVYHLESQTWLDRNVAHSAIGSREKREAALETWEKGESLSLSWTDILVGLKWAILVSAIGIGYFLLSRADPSYNIVHLVEWFMAGSSSSSSATTTTTTTTTTPSSPSPPKPAHQYVEF
;
A
#
# COMPACT_ATOMS: atom_id res chain seq x y z
N MET A 1 -2.08 52.88 28.22
CA MET A 1 -0.81 52.20 27.86
C MET A 1 -0.65 50.83 28.53
N ALA A 2 -1.22 50.56 29.71
CA ALA A 2 -1.18 49.21 30.30
C ALA A 2 -2.05 48.19 29.55
N THR A 3 -3.24 48.60 29.09
CA THR A 3 -4.23 47.73 28.43
C THR A 3 -3.76 47.18 27.07
N GLN A 4 -3.08 48.00 26.26
CA GLN A 4 -2.50 47.55 24.98
C GLN A 4 -1.36 46.56 25.15
N LYS A 5 -0.67 46.59 26.31
CA LYS A 5 0.44 45.70 26.61
C LYS A 5 -0.06 44.33 27.10
N GLU A 6 -1.24 44.28 27.73
CA GLU A 6 -1.92 43.02 28.10
C GLU A 6 -2.62 42.37 26.90
N GLU A 7 -3.24 43.15 26.00
CA GLU A 7 -3.79 42.62 24.75
C GLU A 7 -2.71 42.07 23.82
N GLN A 8 -1.57 42.77 23.69
CA GLN A 8 -0.42 42.24 22.94
C GLN A 8 0.18 41.00 23.60
N LYS A 9 0.22 40.94 24.94
CA LYS A 9 0.71 39.75 25.65
C LYS A 9 -0.24 38.56 25.54
N MET A 10 -1.57 38.77 25.54
CA MET A 10 -2.55 37.71 25.27
C MET A 10 -2.55 37.27 23.81
N GLU A 11 -2.34 38.18 22.86
CA GLU A 11 -2.21 37.86 21.44
C GLU A 11 -0.89 37.10 21.16
N GLU A 12 0.18 37.41 21.89
CA GLU A 12 1.48 36.73 21.80
C GLU A 12 1.49 35.38 22.55
N GLU A 13 0.77 35.25 23.67
CA GLU A 13 0.53 33.96 24.36
C GLU A 13 -0.40 33.05 23.55
N SER A 14 -1.40 33.59 22.81
CA SER A 14 -2.23 32.80 21.88
C SER A 14 -1.48 32.36 20.61
N LYS A 15 -0.42 33.08 20.23
CA LYS A 15 0.50 32.68 19.14
C LYS A 15 1.59 31.69 19.59
N GLN A 16 1.71 31.40 20.89
CA GLN A 16 2.73 30.49 21.42
C GLN A 16 2.24 29.06 21.72
N SER A 17 1.00 28.69 21.36
CA SER A 17 0.67 27.27 21.23
C SER A 17 1.10 26.78 19.86
N ILE A 18 2.41 26.55 19.68
CA ILE A 18 2.91 25.84 18.50
C ILE A 18 2.09 24.54 18.43
N PRO A 19 1.34 24.25 17.35
CA PRO A 19 0.63 22.99 17.21
C PRO A 19 1.64 21.84 17.19
N HIS A 20 1.21 20.60 17.42
CA HIS A 20 2.09 19.49 17.07
C HIS A 20 2.43 19.62 15.58
N THR A 21 3.69 19.42 15.21
CA THR A 21 4.23 19.64 13.86
C THR A 21 3.49 18.87 12.75
N ASP A 22 2.64 17.91 13.10
CA ASP A 22 1.93 17.04 12.17
C ASP A 22 0.42 17.34 12.12
N PRO A 23 -0.14 17.65 10.94
CA PRO A 23 -1.54 18.05 10.79
C PRO A 23 -2.53 16.89 11.01
N ILE A 24 -2.11 15.64 10.85
CA ILE A 24 -3.00 14.49 11.05
C ILE A 24 -3.07 14.17 12.54
N ILE A 25 -1.92 13.97 13.18
CA ILE A 25 -1.86 13.54 14.58
C ILE A 25 -2.52 14.56 15.51
N SER A 26 -2.27 15.86 15.31
CA SER A 26 -2.79 16.93 16.18
C SER A 26 -4.31 17.00 16.23
N ARG A 27 -4.99 16.46 15.21
CA ARG A 27 -6.45 16.48 15.08
C ARG A 27 -7.12 15.20 15.57
N LEU A 28 -6.35 14.18 15.96
CA LEU A 28 -6.93 12.94 16.47
C LEU A 28 -7.39 13.13 17.92
N LEU A 29 -8.53 12.52 18.28
CA LEU A 29 -8.91 12.39 19.68
C LEU A 29 -8.55 10.98 20.14
N LEU A 30 -7.49 10.87 20.94
CA LEU A 30 -6.92 9.59 21.34
C LEU A 30 -7.13 9.28 22.81
N ASN A 31 -7.41 8.01 23.07
CA ASN A 31 -7.40 7.39 24.38
C ASN A 31 -6.24 6.38 24.45
N ASP A 32 -5.68 6.25 25.64
CA ASP A 32 -4.70 5.23 25.98
C ASP A 32 -5.36 3.84 26.10
N GLN A 33 -4.55 2.79 26.27
CA GLN A 33 -4.98 1.39 26.46
C GLN A 33 -5.99 1.20 27.62
N PHE A 34 -6.01 2.13 28.59
CA PHE A 34 -6.93 2.13 29.72
C PHE A 34 -8.20 2.98 29.50
N GLY A 35 -8.38 3.55 28.30
CA GLY A 35 -9.51 4.44 27.99
C GLY A 35 -9.36 5.87 28.52
N LYS A 36 -8.19 6.23 29.09
CA LYS A 36 -7.92 7.60 29.53
C LYS A 36 -7.58 8.49 28.34
N ARG A 37 -8.23 9.65 28.25
CA ARG A 37 -7.95 10.64 27.21
C ARG A 37 -6.53 11.18 27.31
N ILE A 38 -5.85 11.21 26.16
CA ILE A 38 -4.50 11.74 26.01
C ILE A 38 -4.60 13.23 25.77
N GLN A 39 -3.97 14.01 26.65
CA GLN A 39 -3.95 15.48 26.57
C GLN A 39 -2.78 15.98 25.74
N ASP A 40 -1.60 15.39 25.93
CA ASP A 40 -0.38 15.77 25.21
C ASP A 40 0.05 14.66 24.24
N GLN A 41 -0.36 14.83 22.98
CA GLN A 41 0.06 13.95 21.90
C GLN A 41 1.54 14.16 21.52
N LYS A 42 2.09 15.36 21.72
CA LYS A 42 3.50 15.65 21.40
C LYS A 42 4.41 14.81 22.23
N GLN A 43 4.15 14.76 23.54
CA GLN A 43 4.92 13.94 24.43
C GLN A 43 4.76 12.45 24.11
N LEU A 44 3.57 12.03 23.70
CA LEU A 44 3.33 10.64 23.33
C LEU A 44 4.14 10.22 22.10
N PHE A 45 4.13 11.00 21.02
CA PHE A 45 4.78 10.64 19.76
C PHE A 45 6.24 11.12 19.65
N ARG A 46 6.82 11.73 20.69
CA ARG A 46 8.16 12.34 20.68
C ARG A 46 9.27 11.44 20.12
N ASP A 47 9.31 10.19 20.58
CA ASP A 47 10.38 9.24 20.22
C ASP A 47 9.97 8.26 19.10
N CYS A 48 8.76 8.45 18.56
CA CYS A 48 8.16 7.57 17.56
C CYS A 48 8.36 8.18 16.18
N LYS A 49 8.85 7.38 15.23
CA LYS A 49 8.95 7.78 13.81
C LYS A 49 7.78 7.26 12.98
N VAL A 50 7.24 6.11 13.36
CA VAL A 50 6.26 5.37 12.56
C VAL A 50 4.98 5.16 13.35
N VAL A 51 3.86 5.62 12.79
CA VAL A 51 2.53 5.41 13.36
C VAL A 51 1.73 4.48 12.46
N GLY A 52 1.24 3.39 13.02
CA GLY A 52 0.35 2.45 12.33
C GLY A 52 -1.11 2.74 12.64
N PHE A 53 -1.93 2.99 11.62
CA PHE A 53 -3.37 3.11 11.76
C PHE A 53 -4.02 1.76 11.44
N LEU A 54 -4.55 1.10 12.48
CA LEU A 54 -5.20 -0.20 12.35
C LEU A 54 -6.72 0.01 12.26
N PHE A 55 -7.24 -0.14 11.06
CA PHE A 55 -8.67 -0.12 10.78
C PHE A 55 -9.24 -1.52 10.95
N SER A 56 -10.13 -1.72 11.93
CA SER A 56 -10.67 -3.05 12.22
C SER A 56 -12.09 -3.02 12.80
N ALA A 57 -12.73 -4.18 12.77
CA ALA A 57 -14.05 -4.41 13.35
C ALA A 57 -14.18 -5.85 13.87
N ILE A 58 -14.93 -6.02 14.97
CA ILE A 58 -15.10 -7.29 15.69
C ILE A 58 -16.11 -8.24 15.04
N TRP A 59 -16.90 -7.79 14.10
CA TRP A 59 -17.83 -8.65 13.36
C TRP A 59 -17.17 -9.31 12.14
N LYS A 60 -15.95 -8.90 11.76
CA LYS A 60 -15.28 -9.41 10.56
C LYS A 60 -14.39 -10.62 10.81
N HIS A 61 -14.60 -11.69 10.04
CA HIS A 61 -13.82 -12.93 10.08
C HIS A 61 -12.36 -12.68 9.62
N ASP A 62 -11.42 -13.51 10.12
CA ASP A 62 -9.97 -13.48 9.81
C ASP A 62 -9.12 -12.31 10.39
N ARG A 63 -9.58 -11.68 11.48
CA ARG A 63 -8.81 -10.60 12.13
C ARG A 63 -7.72 -11.07 13.11
N ASN A 64 -7.89 -12.24 13.73
CA ASN A 64 -7.15 -12.56 14.96
C ASN A 64 -5.65 -12.73 14.71
N ALA A 65 -5.27 -13.40 13.61
CA ALA A 65 -3.86 -13.59 13.26
C ALA A 65 -3.19 -12.23 12.99
N PHE A 66 -3.82 -11.41 12.16
CA PHE A 66 -3.28 -10.10 11.80
C PHE A 66 -3.19 -9.15 12.99
N GLN A 67 -4.24 -9.05 13.79
CA GLN A 67 -4.23 -8.26 15.03
C GLN A 67 -3.14 -8.76 15.98
N SER A 68 -2.93 -10.07 16.09
CA SER A 68 -1.86 -10.62 16.93
C SER A 68 -0.47 -10.16 16.47
N HIS A 69 -0.23 -10.11 15.14
CA HIS A 69 1.02 -9.57 14.60
C HIS A 69 1.21 -8.08 14.91
N VAL A 70 0.15 -7.27 14.81
CA VAL A 70 0.21 -5.83 15.16
C VAL A 70 0.41 -5.62 16.66
N ILE A 71 -0.26 -6.42 17.50
CA ILE A 71 -0.08 -6.41 18.96
C ILE A 71 1.37 -6.71 19.33
N GLU A 72 1.96 -7.74 18.71
CA GLU A 72 3.37 -8.08 18.92
C GLU A 72 4.32 -6.97 18.48
N LEU A 73 4.03 -6.33 17.33
CA LEU A 73 4.80 -5.20 16.84
C LEU A 73 4.79 -4.04 17.87
N CYS A 74 3.62 -3.69 18.41
CA CYS A 74 3.49 -2.64 19.43
C CYS A 74 4.24 -2.99 20.72
N ARG A 75 4.09 -4.23 21.22
CA ARG A 75 4.71 -4.64 22.49
C ARG A 75 6.22 -4.70 22.42
N ARG A 76 6.78 -5.07 21.28
CA ARG A 76 8.24 -5.12 21.09
C ARG A 76 8.85 -3.75 20.85
N ASN A 77 8.10 -2.86 20.23
CA ASN A 77 8.61 -1.58 19.76
C ASN A 77 7.82 -0.37 20.33
N PRO A 78 7.60 -0.27 21.66
CA PRO A 78 6.68 0.73 22.25
C PRO A 78 7.11 2.20 22.06
N HIS A 79 8.41 2.43 21.85
CA HIS A 79 8.99 3.75 21.59
C HIS A 79 9.09 4.06 20.09
N ARG A 80 9.40 3.05 19.26
CA ARG A 80 9.67 3.19 17.83
C ARG A 80 8.40 3.21 16.97
N PHE A 81 7.41 2.41 17.37
CA PHE A 81 6.15 2.21 16.66
C PHE A 81 4.96 2.39 17.60
N LYS A 82 4.04 3.27 17.22
CA LYS A 82 2.75 3.41 17.91
C LYS A 82 1.62 3.05 16.98
N CYS A 83 0.69 2.23 17.47
CA CYS A 83 -0.51 1.90 16.73
C CYS A 83 -1.71 2.69 17.26
N VAL A 84 -2.46 3.29 16.34
CA VAL A 84 -3.76 3.91 16.58
C VAL A 84 -4.83 2.99 16.00
N TYR A 85 -5.65 2.42 16.86
CA TYR A 85 -6.81 1.64 16.50
C TYR A 85 -7.97 2.54 16.10
N VAL A 86 -8.46 2.33 14.88
CA VAL A 86 -9.62 3.03 14.32
C VAL A 86 -10.71 1.99 14.11
N SER A 87 -11.72 2.05 14.97
CA SER A 87 -12.84 1.11 14.92
C SER A 87 -13.83 1.47 13.82
N ILE A 88 -14.19 0.46 13.04
CA ILE A 88 -15.30 0.46 12.06
C ILE A 88 -16.52 -0.27 12.65
N ASP A 89 -16.52 -0.54 13.96
CA ASP A 89 -17.63 -1.18 14.65
C ASP A 89 -18.86 -0.26 14.69
N SER A 90 -20.05 -0.86 14.66
CA SER A 90 -21.32 -0.13 14.74
C SER A 90 -21.83 0.02 16.17
N SER A 91 -21.36 -0.81 17.12
CA SER A 91 -21.79 -0.79 18.51
C SER A 91 -20.63 -0.40 19.45
N LYS A 92 -20.97 0.25 20.56
CA LYS A 92 -19.98 0.67 21.57
C LYS A 92 -19.37 -0.54 22.28
N GLU A 93 -20.18 -1.57 22.52
CA GLU A 93 -19.78 -2.80 23.18
C GLU A 93 -18.71 -3.56 22.38
N ASP A 94 -18.86 -3.58 21.05
CA ASP A 94 -17.90 -4.22 20.14
C ASP A 94 -16.59 -3.43 20.05
N PHE A 95 -16.68 -2.10 20.04
CA PHE A 95 -15.53 -1.22 20.16
C PHE A 95 -14.77 -1.47 21.47
N GLU A 96 -15.45 -1.45 22.60
CA GLU A 96 -14.85 -1.68 23.92
C GLU A 96 -14.22 -3.06 24.01
N ARG A 97 -14.86 -4.10 23.45
CA ARG A 97 -14.28 -5.45 23.41
C ARG A 97 -13.02 -5.50 22.53
N SER A 98 -12.97 -4.70 21.47
CA SER A 98 -11.82 -4.66 20.55
C SER A 98 -10.63 -3.86 21.10
N THR A 99 -10.87 -2.89 21.97
CA THR A 99 -9.82 -2.01 22.53
C THR A 99 -9.32 -2.45 23.90
N ARG A 100 -10.13 -3.20 24.66
CA ARG A 100 -9.78 -3.66 26.00
C ARG A 100 -8.53 -4.54 26.01
N ASP A 101 -7.60 -4.24 26.92
CA ASP A 101 -6.35 -4.98 27.17
C ASP A 101 -5.42 -5.10 25.95
N LYS A 102 -5.52 -4.14 25.02
CA LYS A 102 -4.66 -4.06 23.84
C LYS A 102 -3.61 -2.97 23.99
N PRO A 103 -2.39 -3.17 23.46
CA PRO A 103 -1.27 -2.25 23.64
C PRO A 103 -1.35 -1.00 22.74
N TRP A 104 -2.40 -0.87 21.94
CA TRP A 104 -2.57 0.25 21.01
C TRP A 104 -3.36 1.38 21.65
N LEU A 105 -3.11 2.59 21.14
CA LEU A 105 -3.97 3.74 21.35
C LEU A 105 -5.25 3.52 20.55
N HIS A 106 -6.34 4.18 20.91
CA HIS A 106 -7.56 4.12 20.12
C HIS A 106 -8.24 5.47 20.03
N MET A 107 -8.91 5.73 18.91
CA MET A 107 -9.72 6.93 18.77
C MET A 107 -10.93 6.88 19.70
N VAL A 108 -11.33 8.05 20.22
CA VAL A 108 -12.51 8.19 21.08
C VAL A 108 -13.76 7.72 20.33
N TRP A 109 -14.61 6.94 21.00
CA TRP A 109 -15.87 6.46 20.41
C TRP A 109 -16.86 7.61 20.17
N GLU A 110 -16.98 8.52 21.12
CA GLU A 110 -17.91 9.67 21.13
C GLU A 110 -17.31 10.89 20.41
N ASP A 111 -16.85 10.69 19.18
CA ASP A 111 -16.25 11.71 18.31
C ASP A 111 -17.28 12.50 17.47
N GLY A 112 -18.58 12.27 17.70
CA GLY A 112 -19.67 12.89 16.95
C GLY A 112 -20.03 12.18 15.64
N SER A 113 -19.37 11.05 15.30
CA SER A 113 -19.69 10.27 14.10
C SER A 113 -20.71 9.14 14.29
N ASN A 114 -21.19 8.92 15.52
CA ASN A 114 -22.04 7.79 15.83
C ASN A 114 -23.52 8.07 15.52
N THR A 115 -24.13 7.11 14.82
CA THR A 115 -25.51 7.22 14.30
C THR A 115 -26.58 7.28 15.40
N GLU A 116 -26.32 6.79 16.61
CA GLU A 116 -27.32 6.77 17.71
C GLU A 116 -27.61 8.15 18.32
N GLN A 117 -26.75 9.15 18.09
CA GLN A 117 -26.95 10.53 18.56
C GLN A 117 -27.94 11.34 17.68
N LYS A 118 -28.65 10.67 16.75
CA LYS A 118 -29.60 11.17 15.74
C LYS A 118 -30.91 11.83 16.25
N LYS A 119 -30.94 12.41 17.45
CA LYS A 119 -32.11 13.22 17.88
C LYS A 119 -31.88 14.73 17.86
N LEU A 120 -30.71 15.22 17.51
CA LEU A 120 -30.51 16.65 17.25
C LEU A 120 -30.17 16.90 15.77
N ASP A 121 -31.11 17.58 15.13
CA ASP A 121 -31.07 18.39 13.92
C ASP A 121 -29.81 18.36 13.04
N LYS A 122 -30.05 18.08 11.75
CA LYS A 122 -29.23 18.52 10.59
C LYS A 122 -27.75 18.69 10.89
N VAL A 123 -27.11 17.63 11.36
CA VAL A 123 -25.67 17.50 11.23
C VAL A 123 -25.44 17.32 9.74
N GLU A 124 -25.15 18.42 9.03
CA GLU A 124 -24.47 18.37 7.73
C GLU A 124 -23.48 17.24 7.82
N PHE A 125 -23.67 16.21 6.98
CA PHE A 125 -22.91 14.97 7.01
C PHE A 125 -21.46 15.36 7.29
N ILE A 126 -20.92 15.01 8.46
CA ILE A 126 -19.60 15.54 8.91
C ILE A 126 -18.49 15.00 7.99
N THR A 127 -18.75 13.82 7.44
CA THR A 127 -17.86 13.02 6.62
C THR A 127 -17.32 13.70 5.36
N PRO A 128 -18.09 14.44 4.52
CA PRO A 128 -17.58 15.05 3.29
C PRO A 128 -16.67 16.25 3.57
N LEU A 129 -16.91 17.01 4.64
CA LEU A 129 -16.03 18.11 5.04
C LEU A 129 -14.71 17.58 5.60
N GLU A 130 -14.76 16.60 6.51
CA GLU A 130 -13.56 15.94 7.03
C GLU A 130 -12.76 15.25 5.91
N HIS A 131 -13.45 14.61 4.97
CA HIS A 131 -12.84 14.01 3.79
C HIS A 131 -12.14 15.05 2.90
N ALA A 132 -12.78 16.20 2.67
CA ALA A 132 -12.17 17.28 1.90
C ALA A 132 -10.92 17.84 2.61
N LEU A 133 -11.00 18.06 3.92
CA LEU A 133 -9.88 18.53 4.74
C LEU A 133 -8.72 17.52 4.71
N LEU A 134 -9.01 16.24 4.90
CA LEU A 134 -7.99 15.20 4.86
C LEU A 134 -7.35 15.14 3.47
N LYS A 135 -8.13 15.23 2.38
CA LYS A 135 -7.58 15.30 1.02
C LYS A 135 -6.68 16.51 0.80
N GLN A 136 -6.98 17.66 1.39
CA GLN A 136 -6.11 18.84 1.32
C GLN A 136 -4.79 18.60 2.05
N ILE A 137 -4.85 18.06 3.27
CA ILE A 137 -3.67 17.71 4.07
C ILE A 137 -2.81 16.67 3.33
N LEU A 138 -3.43 15.62 2.78
CA LEU A 138 -2.75 14.59 1.99
C LEU A 138 -2.12 15.15 0.71
N ALA A 139 -2.70 16.20 0.13
CA ALA A 139 -2.16 16.88 -1.03
C ALA A 139 -1.03 17.87 -0.69
N GLY A 140 -0.63 17.97 0.58
CA GLY A 140 0.38 18.92 1.04
C GLY A 140 -0.05 20.39 0.89
N LYS A 141 -1.35 20.63 0.69
CA LYS A 141 -1.89 21.98 0.69
C LYS A 141 -2.07 22.37 2.15
N GLU A 142 -1.16 23.19 2.66
CA GLU A 142 -1.38 23.90 3.91
C GLU A 142 -2.75 24.57 3.86
N GLU A 143 -3.42 24.56 5.01
CA GLU A 143 -4.76 25.11 5.21
C GLU A 143 -4.86 26.41 4.41
N SER A 144 -5.74 26.41 3.41
CA SER A 144 -5.91 27.61 2.60
C SER A 144 -6.19 28.76 3.56
N ASN A 145 -5.42 29.85 3.42
CA ASN A 145 -5.55 31.10 4.19
C ASN A 145 -6.95 31.77 4.10
N GLY A 146 -7.99 31.04 3.66
CA GLY A 146 -9.38 31.45 3.59
C GLY A 146 -10.40 30.47 4.19
N ALA A 147 -9.98 29.33 4.77
CA ALA A 147 -10.90 28.50 5.55
C ALA A 147 -11.18 29.16 6.92
N PRO A 148 -12.43 29.19 7.41
CA PRO A 148 -12.73 29.71 8.74
C PRO A 148 -11.87 29.02 9.81
N PRO A 149 -11.36 29.74 10.82
CA PRO A 149 -10.49 29.18 11.86
C PRO A 149 -11.14 28.00 12.62
N GLU A 150 -12.48 27.97 12.68
CA GLU A 150 -13.25 26.86 13.26
C GLU A 150 -13.11 25.53 12.50
N GLN A 151 -12.82 25.57 11.20
CA GLN A 151 -12.61 24.37 10.38
C GLN A 151 -11.17 23.85 10.48
N GLN A 152 -10.21 24.74 10.76
CA GLN A 152 -8.79 24.42 10.88
C GLN A 152 -8.49 23.61 12.15
N ALA A 153 -9.12 23.98 13.27
CA ALA A 153 -8.93 23.33 14.56
C ALA A 153 -9.84 22.09 14.80
N ARG A 154 -10.61 21.67 13.78
CA ARG A 154 -11.59 20.61 13.95
C ARG A 154 -10.91 19.23 14.09
N PRO A 155 -11.24 18.43 15.12
CA PRO A 155 -10.72 17.07 15.25
C PRO A 155 -11.33 16.13 14.20
N PHE A 156 -10.57 15.10 13.82
CA PHE A 156 -11.07 14.06 12.94
C PHE A 156 -11.90 13.03 13.69
N SER A 157 -13.09 12.75 13.17
CA SER A 157 -13.86 11.58 13.55
C SER A 157 -13.29 10.29 12.94
N ARG A 158 -13.56 9.13 13.56
CA ARG A 158 -13.19 7.81 13.06
C ARG A 158 -13.77 7.55 11.69
N VAL A 159 -15.06 7.85 11.50
CA VAL A 159 -15.74 7.64 10.21
C VAL A 159 -15.18 8.57 9.14
N GLY A 160 -14.89 9.83 9.49
CA GLY A 160 -14.23 10.78 8.60
C GLY A 160 -12.84 10.32 8.17
N LEU A 161 -12.05 9.82 9.12
CA LEU A 161 -10.71 9.28 8.83
C LEU A 161 -10.78 8.05 7.92
N CYS A 162 -11.68 7.10 8.21
CA CYS A 162 -11.92 5.92 7.36
C CYS A 162 -12.34 6.32 5.94
N ALA A 163 -13.29 7.25 5.81
CA ALA A 163 -13.78 7.71 4.52
C ALA A 163 -12.70 8.50 3.76
N GLY A 164 -11.94 9.35 4.46
CA GLY A 164 -10.92 10.19 3.84
C GLY A 164 -9.68 9.44 3.37
N LEU A 165 -9.37 8.30 3.99
CA LEU A 165 -8.27 7.42 3.60
C LEU A 165 -8.68 6.33 2.61
N ASP A 166 -9.93 6.36 2.14
CA ASP A 166 -10.50 5.37 1.23
C ASP A 166 -10.30 3.92 1.74
N VAL A 167 -10.56 3.67 3.03
CA VAL A 167 -10.40 2.35 3.63
C VAL A 167 -11.42 1.36 3.06
N LEU A 168 -10.97 0.53 2.11
CA LEU A 168 -11.85 -0.37 1.33
C LEU A 168 -12.31 -1.59 2.13
N PHE A 169 -11.50 -2.07 3.07
CA PHE A 169 -11.78 -3.27 3.85
C PHE A 169 -11.09 -3.24 5.21
N ALA A 170 -11.61 -4.04 6.14
CA ALA A 170 -10.98 -4.36 7.43
C ALA A 170 -10.56 -5.86 7.50
N PRO A 171 -9.64 -6.28 8.37
CA PRO A 171 -8.65 -5.41 8.98
C PRO A 171 -7.69 -4.83 7.92
N THR A 172 -7.29 -3.57 8.08
CA THR A 172 -6.27 -2.93 7.25
C THR A 172 -5.32 -2.17 8.16
N LEU A 173 -4.01 -2.37 7.97
CA LEU A 173 -2.98 -1.56 8.60
C LEU A 173 -2.44 -0.57 7.56
N MET A 174 -2.55 0.72 7.88
CA MET A 174 -1.90 1.79 7.14
C MET A 174 -0.72 2.31 7.96
N VAL A 175 0.35 2.72 7.28
CA VAL A 175 1.59 3.18 7.93
C VAL A 175 1.84 4.63 7.55
N TYR A 176 1.99 5.44 8.58
CA TYR A 176 2.27 6.86 8.48
C TYR A 176 3.65 7.16 9.07
N HIS A 177 4.45 7.91 8.34
CA HIS A 177 5.78 8.31 8.77
C HIS A 177 5.76 9.75 9.24
N LEU A 178 6.05 9.96 10.52
CA LEU A 178 5.90 11.27 11.19
C LEU A 178 6.92 12.29 10.70
N GLU A 179 8.15 11.87 10.38
CA GLU A 179 9.20 12.81 9.96
C GLU A 179 8.95 13.34 8.54
N SER A 180 8.47 12.48 7.62
CA SER A 180 8.14 12.90 6.24
C SER A 180 6.69 13.35 6.08
N GLN A 181 5.84 13.13 7.08
CA GLN A 181 4.40 13.42 7.05
C GLN A 181 3.65 12.72 5.91
N THR A 182 4.14 11.56 5.48
CA THR A 182 3.60 10.80 4.35
C THR A 182 3.10 9.43 4.76
N TRP A 183 2.10 8.94 4.01
CA TRP A 183 1.65 7.56 4.10
C TRP A 183 2.58 6.68 3.27
N LEU A 184 3.24 5.73 3.92
CA LEU A 184 4.18 4.81 3.28
C LEU A 184 3.42 3.64 2.64
N ASP A 185 2.65 2.92 3.46
CA ASP A 185 1.87 1.77 3.03
C ASP A 185 0.41 1.98 3.40
N ARG A 186 -0.48 1.94 2.42
CA ARG A 186 -1.94 2.07 2.63
C ARG A 186 -2.64 0.74 2.91
N ASN A 187 -1.94 -0.37 2.69
CA ASN A 187 -2.50 -1.70 2.87
C ASN A 187 -1.35 -2.70 3.09
N VAL A 188 -0.89 -2.78 4.34
CA VAL A 188 0.20 -3.71 4.68
C VAL A 188 -0.31 -5.14 4.57
N ALA A 189 0.34 -5.93 3.70
CA ALA A 189 0.01 -7.33 3.53
C ALA A 189 0.20 -8.12 4.84
N HIS A 190 -0.73 -9.03 5.14
CA HIS A 190 -0.65 -9.89 6.34
C HIS A 190 0.68 -10.66 6.40
N SER A 191 1.16 -11.13 5.24
CA SER A 191 2.42 -11.89 5.13
C SER A 191 3.67 -11.03 5.35
N ALA A 192 3.59 -9.71 5.21
CA ALA A 192 4.70 -8.78 5.40
C ALA A 192 5.04 -8.56 6.87
N ILE A 193 4.10 -8.83 7.78
CA ILE A 193 4.31 -8.76 9.24
C ILE A 193 4.06 -10.10 9.94
N GLY A 194 3.98 -11.20 9.19
CA GLY A 194 3.61 -12.51 9.72
C GLY A 194 4.66 -13.13 10.64
N SER A 195 5.94 -13.01 10.29
CA SER A 195 7.05 -13.52 11.12
C SER A 195 7.74 -12.41 11.89
N ARG A 196 8.48 -12.78 12.95
CA ARG A 196 9.24 -11.84 13.77
C ARG A 196 10.25 -11.04 12.95
N GLU A 197 11.05 -11.75 12.14
CA GLU A 197 12.09 -11.13 11.31
C GLU A 197 11.48 -10.14 10.31
N LYS A 198 10.37 -10.52 9.68
CA LYS A 198 9.66 -9.63 8.76
C LYS A 198 9.08 -8.40 9.44
N ARG A 199 8.58 -8.52 10.68
CA ARG A 199 8.11 -7.36 11.46
C ARG A 199 9.21 -6.35 11.75
N GLU A 200 10.39 -6.82 12.15
CA GLU A 200 11.53 -5.94 12.42
C GLU A 200 12.06 -5.31 11.13
N ALA A 201 12.23 -6.10 10.06
CA ALA A 201 12.63 -5.59 8.76
C ALA A 201 11.63 -4.55 8.22
N ALA A 202 10.32 -4.81 8.35
CA ALA A 202 9.30 -3.87 7.93
C ALA A 202 9.37 -2.56 8.72
N LEU A 203 9.55 -2.64 10.04
CA LEU A 203 9.71 -1.45 10.89
C LEU A 203 10.95 -0.65 10.50
N GLU A 204 12.09 -1.29 10.25
CA GLU A 204 13.31 -0.62 9.81
C GLU A 204 13.13 0.08 8.45
N THR A 205 12.41 -0.54 7.52
CA THR A 205 12.05 0.09 6.24
C THR A 205 11.16 1.32 6.46
N TRP A 206 10.14 1.21 7.30
CA TRP A 206 9.24 2.33 7.60
C TRP A 206 9.93 3.48 8.34
N GLU A 207 10.87 3.19 9.24
CA GLU A 207 11.65 4.22 9.95
C GLU A 207 12.59 5.01 9.03
N LYS A 208 12.95 4.44 7.88
CA LYS A 208 13.69 5.14 6.82
C LYS A 208 12.79 5.99 5.93
N GLY A 209 11.47 5.92 6.11
CA GLY A 209 10.49 6.57 5.23
C GLY A 209 10.27 5.82 3.91
N GLU A 210 10.62 4.53 3.84
CA GLU A 210 10.43 3.68 2.66
C GLU A 210 9.16 2.83 2.81
N SER A 211 8.45 2.58 1.71
CA SER A 211 7.29 1.67 1.68
C SER A 211 7.73 0.22 1.47
N LEU A 212 6.91 -0.74 1.91
CA LEU A 212 7.16 -2.16 1.65
C LEU A 212 6.81 -2.60 0.23
N SER A 213 6.17 -1.72 -0.54
CA SER A 213 5.90 -1.96 -1.95
C SER A 213 7.19 -2.27 -2.69
N LEU A 214 7.16 -3.29 -3.54
CA LEU A 214 8.27 -3.66 -4.42
C LEU A 214 8.85 -2.42 -5.08
N SER A 215 10.09 -2.07 -4.73
CA SER A 215 10.80 -1.03 -5.46
C SER A 215 10.91 -1.48 -6.91
N TRP A 216 10.86 -0.55 -7.87
CA TRP A 216 11.10 -0.86 -9.28
C TRP A 216 12.43 -1.60 -9.47
N THR A 217 13.41 -1.35 -8.59
CA THR A 217 14.67 -2.09 -8.55
C THR A 217 14.48 -3.58 -8.26
N ASP A 218 13.59 -3.93 -7.32
CA ASP A 218 13.33 -5.33 -6.95
C ASP A 218 12.60 -6.06 -8.07
N ILE A 219 11.70 -5.36 -8.76
CA ILE A 219 11.02 -5.87 -9.95
C ILE A 219 12.06 -6.12 -11.06
N LEU A 220 12.94 -5.16 -11.35
CA LEU A 220 13.98 -5.32 -12.37
C LEU A 220 14.98 -6.44 -12.03
N VAL A 221 15.39 -6.54 -10.77
CA VAL A 221 16.29 -7.62 -10.30
C VAL A 221 15.59 -8.98 -10.38
N GLY A 222 14.31 -9.06 -10.01
CA GLY A 222 13.50 -10.27 -10.13
C GLY A 222 13.28 -10.69 -11.59
N LEU A 223 13.07 -9.71 -12.48
CA LEU A 223 12.85 -9.93 -13.91
C LEU A 223 14.14 -9.98 -14.73
N LYS A 224 15.33 -9.92 -14.14
CA LYS A 224 16.60 -9.81 -14.89
C LYS A 224 16.76 -10.88 -15.98
N TRP A 225 16.30 -12.11 -15.72
CA TRP A 225 16.34 -13.20 -16.70
C TRP A 225 15.28 -13.05 -17.78
N ALA A 226 14.07 -12.63 -17.43
CA ALA A 226 13.01 -12.37 -18.39
C ALA A 226 13.39 -11.22 -19.33
N ILE A 227 14.00 -10.16 -18.80
CA ILE A 227 14.51 -9.01 -19.56
C ILE A 227 15.64 -9.45 -20.48
N LEU A 228 16.60 -10.25 -19.99
CA LEU A 228 17.69 -10.78 -20.79
C LEU A 228 17.18 -11.64 -21.97
N VAL A 229 16.28 -12.59 -21.70
CA VAL A 229 15.69 -13.46 -22.72
C VAL A 229 14.88 -12.64 -23.73
N SER A 230 14.11 -11.65 -23.27
CA SER A 230 13.37 -10.73 -24.14
C SER A 230 14.31 -9.90 -25.02
N ALA A 231 15.40 -9.36 -24.48
CA ALA A 231 16.39 -8.59 -25.24
C ALA A 231 17.08 -9.45 -26.31
N ILE A 232 17.43 -10.70 -25.98
CA ILE A 232 17.96 -11.67 -26.95
C ILE A 232 16.93 -11.95 -28.04
N GLY A 233 15.66 -12.17 -27.67
CA GLY A 233 14.57 -12.40 -28.61
C GLY A 233 14.33 -11.22 -29.55
N ILE A 234 14.35 -10.00 -29.04
CA ILE A 234 14.23 -8.77 -29.84
C ILE A 234 15.44 -8.63 -30.77
N GLY A 235 16.66 -8.85 -30.26
CA GLY A 235 17.88 -8.83 -31.06
C GLY A 235 17.82 -9.83 -32.21
N TYR A 236 17.41 -11.07 -31.93
CA TYR A 236 17.20 -12.10 -32.94
C TYR A 236 16.12 -11.68 -33.95
N PHE A 237 14.98 -11.17 -33.49
CA PHE A 237 13.91 -10.70 -34.37
C PHE A 237 14.40 -9.61 -35.33
N LEU A 238 15.15 -8.63 -34.83
CA LEU A 238 15.72 -7.57 -35.66
C LEU A 238 16.76 -8.09 -36.66
N LEU A 239 17.65 -9.00 -36.22
CA LEU A 239 18.62 -9.67 -37.11
C LEU A 239 17.93 -10.46 -38.21
N SER A 240 16.93 -11.26 -37.86
CA SER A 240 16.17 -12.07 -38.82
C SER A 240 15.39 -11.23 -39.85
N ARG A 241 15.04 -9.99 -39.50
CA ARG A 241 14.35 -9.05 -40.38
C ARG A 241 15.31 -8.25 -41.26
N ALA A 242 16.53 -7.99 -40.79
CA ALA A 242 17.56 -7.27 -41.54
C ALA A 242 18.20 -8.16 -42.62
N ASP A 243 18.43 -9.44 -42.33
CA ASP A 243 19.05 -10.36 -43.27
C ASP A 243 18.47 -11.79 -43.12
N PRO A 244 17.89 -12.37 -44.21
CA PRO A 244 17.29 -13.71 -44.18
C PRO A 244 18.26 -14.83 -43.78
N SER A 245 19.57 -14.62 -43.91
CA SER A 245 20.58 -15.64 -43.59
C SER A 245 20.70 -15.94 -42.09
N TYR A 246 20.17 -15.08 -41.22
CA TYR A 246 20.10 -15.31 -39.76
C TYR A 246 18.83 -16.05 -39.31
N ASN A 247 18.00 -16.50 -40.25
CA ASN A 247 16.81 -17.26 -39.91
C ASN A 247 17.21 -18.66 -39.42
N ILE A 248 16.68 -19.09 -38.25
CA ILE A 248 17.03 -20.37 -37.59
C ILE A 248 16.94 -21.58 -38.54
N VAL A 249 16.05 -21.53 -39.54
CA VAL A 249 15.93 -22.59 -40.57
C VAL A 249 17.26 -22.79 -41.31
N HIS A 250 17.93 -21.71 -41.72
CA HIS A 250 19.22 -21.82 -42.41
C HIS A 250 20.37 -22.20 -41.48
N LEU A 251 20.32 -21.78 -40.21
CA LEU A 251 21.31 -22.21 -39.22
C LEU A 251 21.20 -23.72 -38.93
N VAL A 252 19.98 -24.23 -38.81
CA VAL A 252 19.70 -25.66 -38.62
C VAL A 252 20.02 -26.44 -39.89
N GLU A 253 19.69 -25.94 -41.08
CA GLU A 253 20.10 -26.55 -42.35
C GLU A 253 21.62 -26.61 -42.49
N TRP A 254 22.35 -25.54 -42.16
CA TRP A 254 23.82 -25.52 -42.17
C TRP A 254 24.42 -26.52 -41.16
N PHE A 255 23.86 -26.59 -39.96
CA PHE A 255 24.31 -27.53 -38.92
C PHE A 255 23.99 -28.99 -39.29
N MET A 256 22.81 -29.25 -39.84
CA MET A 256 22.36 -30.58 -40.29
C MET A 256 23.02 -31.00 -41.61
N ALA A 257 23.42 -30.04 -42.45
CA ALA A 257 24.24 -30.29 -43.64
C ALA A 257 25.69 -30.67 -43.31
N GLY A 258 26.07 -30.61 -42.02
CA GLY A 258 27.22 -31.25 -41.40
C GLY A 258 28.39 -31.54 -42.34
N SER A 259 29.38 -30.65 -42.38
CA SER A 259 30.78 -30.91 -42.81
C SER A 259 30.96 -31.99 -43.88
N SER A 260 30.20 -31.93 -44.97
CA SER A 260 30.30 -32.85 -46.09
C SER A 260 31.21 -32.26 -47.16
N SER A 261 32.45 -31.97 -46.77
CA SER A 261 33.50 -31.54 -47.69
C SER A 261 34.80 -32.30 -47.44
N SER A 262 34.86 -33.55 -47.90
CA SER A 262 36.01 -34.08 -48.64
C SER A 262 35.73 -35.53 -49.03
N SER A 263 35.40 -35.76 -50.30
CA SER A 263 35.92 -36.88 -51.12
C SER A 263 35.23 -36.85 -52.47
N SER A 264 35.93 -36.29 -53.45
CA SER A 264 35.68 -36.42 -54.87
C SER A 264 35.90 -37.85 -55.35
N ALA A 265 34.90 -38.47 -55.99
CA ALA A 265 35.12 -39.46 -57.03
C ALA A 265 33.89 -39.59 -57.95
N THR A 266 34.12 -39.17 -59.18
CA THR A 266 33.44 -39.38 -60.47
C THR A 266 32.75 -40.73 -60.66
N THR A 267 31.67 -40.73 -61.48
CA THR A 267 31.32 -41.70 -62.57
C THR A 267 29.81 -42.07 -62.53
N THR A 268 28.95 -41.38 -63.30
CA THR A 268 28.41 -41.79 -64.64
C THR A 268 27.09 -42.59 -64.56
N THR A 269 26.00 -41.93 -65.01
CA THR A 269 24.88 -42.42 -65.84
C THR A 269 24.04 -43.63 -65.38
N THR A 270 22.72 -43.47 -65.24
CA THR A 270 21.70 -43.98 -66.20
C THR A 270 20.28 -43.59 -65.77
N THR A 271 19.55 -43.05 -66.73
CA THR A 271 18.13 -42.66 -66.78
C THR A 271 17.18 -43.85 -66.62
N THR A 272 16.12 -43.75 -65.82
CA THR A 272 14.83 -44.36 -66.19
C THR A 272 13.64 -43.64 -65.56
N THR A 273 12.73 -43.26 -66.44
CA THR A 273 11.45 -42.56 -66.26
C THR A 273 10.38 -43.52 -65.74
N THR A 274 9.60 -43.14 -64.72
CA THR A 274 8.19 -43.55 -64.59
C THR A 274 7.43 -42.66 -63.58
N THR A 275 6.41 -41.97 -64.08
CA THR A 275 5.37 -41.18 -63.40
C THR A 275 4.07 -42.02 -63.32
N PRO A 276 2.94 -41.53 -62.76
CA PRO A 276 2.66 -41.08 -61.40
C PRO A 276 1.49 -41.89 -60.76
N SER A 277 1.27 -41.78 -59.44
CA SER A 277 -0.07 -42.01 -58.88
C SER A 277 -0.37 -41.13 -57.66
N SER A 278 -1.66 -40.81 -57.56
CA SER A 278 -2.31 -39.67 -56.91
C SER A 278 -2.36 -39.71 -55.37
N PRO A 279 -2.60 -38.56 -54.69
CA PRO A 279 -2.60 -38.43 -53.25
C PRO A 279 -3.93 -38.86 -52.60
N SER A 280 -3.85 -39.44 -51.41
CA SER A 280 -5.00 -39.72 -50.54
C SER A 280 -5.21 -38.57 -49.53
N PRO A 281 -6.47 -38.26 -49.17
CA PRO A 281 -6.79 -37.12 -48.30
C PRO A 281 -6.61 -37.44 -46.80
N PRO A 282 -6.31 -36.43 -45.96
CA PRO A 282 -6.21 -36.61 -44.51
C PRO A 282 -7.60 -36.69 -43.85
N LYS A 283 -7.70 -37.57 -42.85
CA LYS A 283 -8.85 -37.67 -41.94
C LYS A 283 -8.88 -36.46 -40.98
N PRO A 284 -10.05 -35.86 -40.70
CA PRO A 284 -10.15 -34.86 -39.63
C PRO A 284 -10.22 -35.53 -38.25
N ALA A 285 -9.47 -34.97 -37.31
CA ALA A 285 -9.39 -35.42 -35.93
C ALA A 285 -10.10 -34.40 -35.01
N HIS A 286 -10.92 -34.95 -34.11
CA HIS A 286 -11.36 -34.39 -32.82
C HIS A 286 -12.32 -33.20 -32.78
N GLN A 287 -13.59 -33.60 -32.70
CA GLN A 287 -14.70 -33.09 -31.90
C GLN A 287 -14.30 -32.41 -30.58
N TYR A 288 -14.77 -31.18 -30.37
CA TYR A 288 -14.77 -30.48 -29.09
C TYR A 288 -15.88 -31.03 -28.17
N VAL A 289 -15.58 -31.20 -26.89
CA VAL A 289 -16.54 -31.35 -25.79
C VAL A 289 -16.51 -30.04 -25.02
N GLU A 290 -17.62 -29.32 -25.00
CA GLU A 290 -17.86 -28.20 -24.09
C GLU A 290 -18.30 -28.72 -22.72
N PHE A 291 -17.74 -28.14 -21.66
CA PHE A 291 -18.26 -28.17 -20.30
C PHE A 291 -18.42 -26.73 -19.82
#